data_AF-A0A4Q2KRZ5-F1
#
_entry.id   AF-A0A4Q2KRZ5-F1
#
_cell.length_a   1.000
_cell.length_b   1.000
_cell.length_c   1.000
_cell.angle_alpha   90.00
_cell.angle_beta   90.00
_cell.angle_gamma   90.00
#
_symmetry.space_group_name_H-M   'P 1'
#
loop_
_entity.id
_entity.type
_entity.pdbx_description
1 polymer ?
#
loop_
_entity_poly.entity_id
_entity_poly.type
_entity_poly.pdbx_seq_one_letter_code
_entity_poly.pdbx_strand_id
1 'polypeptide(L)'
;MDPALGLRRGAPPRRHAECAHAPDRRAPANRETALTTAVYAAGAVCWRLIDGKVHVLVIHRTVYGDVTIPKGKVEPGESLPRTAVREIAEETGLEVALGVPLGISRYPLPSGREKIVHYWAAEVSERAVQRSTFRPNAEVAALEWVTIRRARGYLSYSPDVEILDAFAKLVDQEVTSTFALMLLRHGKASTRNGWKGPDAARPLVARGVRQAAALVETLTAWGPKRIVTSPAVRCVTTVTPLAAATGMNIKRDDGISEEAWESGNGEVRRVVGKRVRAGKAAVLCSHGPVLPEIMREIALATGTPIGSYVTDAAGLEAGAFSVVHLSASNPSSGIIAIETHAPRA
;
A
#
# COMPACT_ATOMS: atom_id res chain seq x y z
N MET A 1 66.29 54.54 -39.67
CA MET A 1 66.96 55.64 -38.95
C MET A 1 66.18 55.87 -37.68
N ASP A 2 66.88 55.71 -36.55
CA ASP A 2 66.63 56.03 -35.12
C ASP A 2 65.20 56.34 -34.61
N PRO A 3 64.84 55.93 -33.37
CA PRO A 3 65.54 56.46 -32.19
C PRO A 3 65.75 55.51 -30.99
N ALA A 4 66.74 55.87 -30.18
CA ALA A 4 67.07 55.28 -28.89
C ALA A 4 66.76 56.23 -27.69
N LEU A 5 66.22 55.60 -26.63
CA LEU A 5 66.57 55.72 -25.19
C LEU A 5 66.16 56.91 -24.29
N GLY A 6 65.59 56.51 -23.12
CA GLY A 6 65.82 57.09 -21.78
C GLY A 6 64.54 57.45 -20.99
N LEU A 7 64.38 57.28 -19.67
CA LEU A 7 64.97 56.46 -18.59
C LEU A 7 64.20 56.82 -17.27
N ARG A 8 63.99 55.83 -16.36
CA ARG A 8 63.70 55.94 -14.87
C ARG A 8 62.27 56.34 -14.44
N ARG A 9 61.66 55.88 -13.32
CA ARG A 9 61.99 55.09 -12.09
C ARG A 9 60.68 54.76 -11.31
N GLY A 10 60.60 53.65 -10.55
CA GLY A 10 59.69 53.49 -9.39
C GLY A 10 59.10 52.07 -9.14
N ALA A 11 59.47 51.42 -8.02
CA ALA A 11 59.22 50.01 -7.61
C ALA A 11 58.08 49.88 -6.54
N PRO A 12 57.84 48.78 -5.75
CA PRO A 12 58.30 47.37 -5.72
C PRO A 12 57.11 46.37 -5.45
N PRO A 13 57.21 45.25 -4.68
CA PRO A 13 57.88 43.95 -4.93
C PRO A 13 56.89 42.74 -4.91
N ARG A 14 57.27 41.56 -5.43
CA ARG A 14 56.81 40.26 -4.87
C ARG A 14 57.91 39.20 -4.92
N ARG A 15 58.06 38.53 -3.77
CA ARG A 15 59.08 37.52 -3.44
C ARG A 15 58.76 36.16 -4.07
N HIS A 16 59.79 35.46 -4.50
CA HIS A 16 59.83 34.01 -4.76
C HIS A 16 60.91 33.35 -3.88
N ALA A 17 60.85 32.01 -3.82
CA ALA A 17 61.67 31.02 -3.11
C ALA A 17 61.09 30.62 -1.73
N GLU A 18 60.29 29.55 -1.59
CA GLU A 18 60.50 28.11 -1.88
C GLU A 18 61.15 27.38 -0.69
N CYS A 19 60.39 26.46 -0.09
CA CYS A 19 60.91 25.38 0.74
C CYS A 19 59.96 24.17 0.62
N ALA A 20 60.51 23.03 0.24
CA ALA A 20 59.83 21.82 -0.16
C ALA A 20 59.24 21.01 1.01
N HIS A 21 58.04 20.45 0.83
CA HIS A 21 57.60 19.25 1.55
C HIS A 21 56.62 18.42 0.70
N ALA A 22 56.81 17.11 0.78
CA ALA A 22 56.27 16.04 -0.08
C ALA A 22 54.73 15.94 -0.14
N PRO A 23 54.16 15.27 -1.17
CA PRO A 23 52.72 15.07 -1.27
C PRO A 23 52.25 13.95 -0.33
N ASP A 24 51.42 14.31 0.67
CA ASP A 24 50.69 13.32 1.48
C ASP A 24 49.59 12.68 0.63
N ARG A 25 49.89 11.49 0.10
CA ARG A 25 48.90 10.59 -0.51
C ARG A 25 48.02 9.99 0.59
N ARG A 26 47.00 10.71 1.03
CA ARG A 26 45.85 10.11 1.71
C ARG A 26 44.75 9.84 0.70
N ALA A 27 44.61 8.57 0.34
CA ALA A 27 43.40 8.05 -0.28
C ALA A 27 42.17 8.47 0.55
N PRO A 28 41.03 8.83 -0.06
CA PRO A 28 39.81 9.04 0.69
C PRO A 28 39.42 7.70 1.32
N ALA A 29 39.58 7.63 2.64
CA ALA A 29 39.12 6.51 3.44
C ALA A 29 37.60 6.40 3.33
N ASN A 30 37.16 5.26 2.83
CA ASN A 30 35.91 4.58 3.16
C ASN A 30 34.66 5.47 3.29
N ARG A 31 34.00 5.76 2.15
CA ARG A 31 32.55 6.02 2.14
C ARG A 31 31.84 4.69 2.38
N GLU A 32 32.00 4.16 3.58
CA GLU A 32 31.17 3.07 4.07
C GLU A 32 29.78 3.65 4.28
N THR A 33 28.87 3.18 3.46
CA THR A 33 27.50 3.62 3.32
C THR A 33 26.82 3.42 4.67
N ALA A 34 26.70 4.49 5.46
CA ALA A 34 25.78 4.49 6.58
C ALA A 34 24.41 4.16 5.98
N LEU A 35 23.92 2.94 6.23
CA LEU A 35 22.56 2.53 5.88
C LEU A 35 21.62 3.48 6.63
N THR A 36 21.21 4.56 5.96
CA THR A 36 20.28 5.52 6.51
C THR A 36 18.92 4.84 6.58
N THR A 37 18.55 4.36 7.77
CA THR A 37 17.26 3.68 7.97
C THR A 37 16.13 4.60 7.49
N ALA A 38 15.37 4.19 6.47
CA ALA A 38 14.28 5.01 5.96
C ALA A 38 13.23 5.31 7.05
N VAL A 39 12.52 6.43 6.92
CA VAL A 39 11.31 6.74 7.69
C VAL A 39 10.12 6.39 6.82
N TYR A 40 9.34 5.39 7.22
CA TYR A 40 8.13 5.01 6.50
C TYR A 40 6.92 5.80 6.98
N ALA A 41 6.01 6.06 6.05
CA ALA A 41 4.73 6.70 6.28
C ALA A 41 3.69 6.19 5.29
N ALA A 42 2.43 6.44 5.61
CA ALA A 42 1.32 6.08 4.75
C ALA A 42 0.18 7.10 4.87
N GLY A 43 -0.58 7.25 3.80
CA GLY A 43 -1.74 8.14 3.73
C GLY A 43 -2.69 7.77 2.61
N ALA A 44 -3.67 8.63 2.36
CA ALA A 44 -4.64 8.38 1.29
C ALA A 44 -5.19 9.66 0.66
N VAL A 45 -5.40 9.61 -0.65
CA VAL A 45 -6.26 10.57 -1.34
C VAL A 45 -7.70 10.19 -1.02
N CYS A 46 -8.25 10.81 0.03
CA CYS A 46 -9.65 10.69 0.39
C CYS A 46 -10.48 11.47 -0.61
N TRP A 47 -11.49 10.85 -1.21
CA TRP A 47 -12.31 11.46 -2.24
C TRP A 47 -13.80 11.16 -2.04
N ARG A 48 -14.66 12.05 -2.55
CA ARG A 48 -16.11 11.84 -2.61
C ARG A 48 -16.74 12.58 -3.79
N LEU A 49 -18.00 12.29 -4.08
CA LEU A 49 -18.78 13.08 -5.03
C LEU A 49 -19.50 14.22 -4.30
N ILE A 50 -19.38 15.44 -4.84
CA ILE A 50 -20.19 16.60 -4.45
C ILE A 50 -20.78 17.17 -5.74
N ASP A 51 -22.11 17.24 -5.80
CA ASP A 51 -22.85 17.65 -7.00
C ASP A 51 -22.42 16.90 -8.27
N GLY A 52 -22.22 15.57 -8.13
CA GLY A 52 -21.79 14.69 -9.22
C GLY A 52 -20.31 14.83 -9.63
N LYS A 53 -19.52 15.67 -8.94
CA LYS A 53 -18.11 15.91 -9.27
C LYS A 53 -17.18 15.36 -8.20
N VAL A 54 -16.08 14.75 -8.63
CA VAL A 54 -15.02 14.25 -7.75
C VAL A 54 -14.35 15.42 -7.02
N HIS A 55 -14.39 15.37 -5.70
CA HIS A 55 -13.63 16.22 -4.80
C HIS A 55 -12.68 15.36 -3.98
N VAL A 56 -11.49 15.89 -3.72
CA VAL A 56 -10.47 15.28 -2.86
C VAL A 56 -10.32 16.10 -1.59
N LEU A 57 -9.97 15.43 -0.50
CA LEU A 57 -9.69 16.06 0.77
C LEU A 57 -8.23 16.54 0.80
N VAL A 58 -8.04 17.79 1.20
CA VAL A 58 -6.73 18.31 1.60
C VAL A 58 -6.78 18.76 3.06
N ILE A 59 -5.64 18.68 3.74
CA ILE A 59 -5.49 19.14 5.12
C ILE A 59 -4.58 20.37 5.17
N HIS A 60 -4.97 21.36 5.97
CA HIS A 60 -4.16 22.55 6.28
C HIS A 60 -3.44 22.30 7.61
N ARG A 61 -2.11 22.19 7.60
CA ARG A 61 -1.36 21.83 8.81
C ARG A 61 -0.95 23.08 9.60
N THR A 62 -1.30 23.09 10.88
CA THR A 62 -1.10 24.24 11.79
C THR A 62 0.38 24.57 11.96
N VAL A 63 1.23 23.54 12.14
CA VAL A 63 2.65 23.72 12.47
C VAL A 63 3.47 24.28 11.31
N TYR A 64 3.15 23.87 10.09
CA TYR A 64 3.95 24.19 8.90
C TYR A 64 3.31 25.28 8.02
N GLY A 65 2.01 25.57 8.21
CA GLY A 65 1.27 26.49 7.36
C GLY A 65 1.13 26.01 5.92
N ASP A 66 1.22 24.70 5.69
CA ASP A 66 1.16 24.08 4.37
C ASP A 66 -0.13 23.27 4.16
N VAL A 67 -0.35 22.90 2.90
CA VAL A 67 -1.50 22.09 2.48
C VAL A 67 -0.99 20.79 1.89
N THR A 68 -1.46 19.66 2.43
CA THR A 68 -0.97 18.33 2.04
C THR A 68 -2.10 17.31 1.91
N ILE A 69 -1.78 16.16 1.31
CA ILE A 69 -2.60 14.95 1.44
C ILE A 69 -2.40 14.39 2.86
N PRO A 70 -3.47 13.94 3.55
CA PRO A 70 -3.37 13.37 4.89
C PRO A 70 -2.51 12.08 4.90
N LYS A 71 -1.57 12.03 5.85
CA LYS A 71 -0.51 11.00 5.96
C LYS A 71 0.31 11.19 7.24
N GLY A 72 0.68 10.08 7.85
CA GLY A 72 1.61 10.08 8.98
C GLY A 72 2.54 8.88 9.05
N LYS A 73 3.29 8.78 10.15
CA LYS A 73 4.44 7.86 10.29
C LYS A 73 3.95 6.47 10.67
N VAL A 74 4.62 5.45 10.14
CA VAL A 74 4.38 4.06 10.56
C VAL A 74 4.80 3.88 12.01
N GLU A 75 3.92 3.34 12.83
CA GLU A 75 4.23 2.96 14.22
C GLU A 75 4.97 1.61 14.30
N PRO A 76 5.74 1.34 15.37
CA PRO A 76 6.40 0.06 15.55
C PRO A 76 5.42 -1.12 15.46
N GLY A 77 5.69 -2.06 14.55
CA GLY A 77 4.83 -3.23 14.36
C GLY A 77 3.56 -2.98 13.54
N GLU A 78 3.35 -1.78 13.02
CA GLU A 78 2.22 -1.44 12.14
C GLU A 78 2.54 -1.72 10.66
N SER A 79 1.51 -2.08 9.87
CA SER A 79 1.64 -2.21 8.42
C SER A 79 1.28 -0.90 7.75
N LEU A 80 1.88 -0.57 6.59
CA LEU A 80 1.55 0.63 5.82
C LEU A 80 0.03 0.83 5.56
N PRO A 81 -0.76 -0.19 5.16
CA PRO A 81 -2.21 -0.01 4.98
C PRO A 81 -2.94 0.35 6.29
N ARG A 82 -2.53 -0.27 7.41
CA ARG A 82 -3.08 0.05 8.74
C ARG A 82 -2.72 1.47 9.15
N THR A 83 -1.47 1.88 8.94
CA THR A 83 -1.00 3.25 9.16
C THR A 83 -1.84 4.23 8.36
N ALA A 84 -2.07 4.00 7.06
CA ALA A 84 -2.90 4.90 6.26
C ALA A 84 -4.28 5.10 6.88
N VAL A 85 -5.00 4.02 7.21
CA VAL A 85 -6.34 4.11 7.79
C VAL A 85 -6.34 4.80 9.15
N ARG A 86 -5.35 4.51 10.01
CA ARG A 86 -5.20 5.15 11.32
C ARG A 86 -4.97 6.65 11.18
N GLU A 87 -4.01 7.05 10.36
CA GLU A 87 -3.64 8.45 10.13
C GLU A 87 -4.80 9.25 9.51
N ILE A 88 -5.55 8.67 8.55
CA ILE A 88 -6.77 9.31 8.05
C ILE A 88 -7.77 9.53 9.19
N ALA A 89 -7.99 8.54 10.05
CA ALA A 89 -8.92 8.69 11.17
C ALA A 89 -8.45 9.74 12.19
N GLU A 90 -7.15 9.80 12.50
CA GLU A 90 -6.57 10.77 13.44
C GLU A 90 -6.61 12.21 12.90
N GLU A 91 -6.16 12.41 11.66
CA GLU A 91 -6.05 13.75 11.07
C GLU A 91 -7.41 14.31 10.61
N THR A 92 -8.37 13.44 10.26
CA THR A 92 -9.60 13.87 9.56
C THR A 92 -10.89 13.37 10.22
N GLY A 93 -10.80 12.54 11.26
CA GLY A 93 -11.95 11.90 11.89
C GLY A 93 -12.75 10.96 10.97
N LEU A 94 -12.25 10.65 9.76
CA LEU A 94 -12.97 9.85 8.77
C LEU A 94 -12.66 8.36 8.93
N GLU A 95 -13.71 7.55 9.00
CA GLU A 95 -13.62 6.10 8.82
C GLU A 95 -13.60 5.75 7.33
N VAL A 96 -12.49 5.18 6.85
CA VAL A 96 -12.32 4.84 5.44
C VAL A 96 -11.90 3.38 5.25
N ALA A 97 -12.14 2.86 4.05
CA ALA A 97 -11.49 1.66 3.54
C ALA A 97 -10.60 2.06 2.36
N LEU A 98 -9.43 1.44 2.24
CA LEU A 98 -8.51 1.69 1.14
C LEU A 98 -9.03 1.06 -0.15
N GLY A 99 -8.80 1.77 -1.26
CA GLY A 99 -8.95 1.30 -2.63
C GLY A 99 -7.59 1.16 -3.32
N VAL A 100 -7.52 1.55 -4.58
CA VAL A 100 -6.34 1.39 -5.45
C VAL A 100 -5.09 2.09 -4.89
N PRO A 101 -3.90 1.45 -4.89
CA PRO A 101 -2.64 2.12 -4.56
C PRO A 101 -2.29 3.20 -5.60
N LEU A 102 -1.87 4.38 -5.14
CA LEU A 102 -1.60 5.56 -5.98
C LEU A 102 -0.11 5.82 -6.23
N GLY A 103 0.77 5.18 -5.45
CA GLY A 103 2.21 5.31 -5.63
C GLY A 103 2.94 5.65 -4.33
N ILE A 104 4.20 6.04 -4.50
CA ILE A 104 5.14 6.26 -3.40
C ILE A 104 5.86 7.59 -3.62
N SER A 105 5.83 8.47 -2.62
CA SER A 105 6.66 9.68 -2.58
C SER A 105 7.95 9.41 -1.82
N ARG A 106 9.09 9.85 -2.36
CA ARG A 106 10.41 9.71 -1.74
C ARG A 106 11.13 11.06 -1.68
N TYR A 107 11.61 11.44 -0.51
CA TYR A 107 12.39 12.67 -0.35
C TYR A 107 13.34 12.60 0.85
N PRO A 108 14.50 13.28 0.78
CA PRO A 108 15.44 13.33 1.89
C PRO A 108 14.92 14.18 3.05
N LEU A 109 15.21 13.75 4.27
CA LEU A 109 14.98 14.53 5.49
C LEU A 109 16.25 15.28 5.90
N PRO A 110 16.13 16.41 6.65
CA PRO A 110 17.29 17.10 7.22
C PRO A 110 18.20 16.20 8.08
N SER A 111 17.65 15.11 8.63
CA SER A 111 18.40 14.11 9.39
C SER A 111 19.28 13.19 8.52
N GLY A 112 19.35 13.40 7.20
CA GLY A 112 20.05 12.53 6.25
C GLY A 112 19.34 11.20 5.93
N ARG A 113 18.17 10.96 6.51
CA ARG A 113 17.34 9.75 6.25
C ARG A 113 16.41 9.99 5.07
N GLU A 114 16.05 8.95 4.34
CA GLU A 114 15.00 9.03 3.32
C GLU A 114 13.61 8.89 3.98
N LYS A 115 12.66 9.75 3.59
CA LYS A 115 11.24 9.60 3.89
C LYS A 115 10.56 8.89 2.71
N ILE A 116 9.83 7.82 3.00
CA ILE A 116 9.09 7.02 2.01
C ILE A 116 7.61 7.02 2.44
N VAL A 117 6.72 7.55 1.60
CA VAL A 117 5.28 7.63 1.89
C VAL A 117 4.51 6.83 0.85
N HIS A 118 3.69 5.88 1.30
CA HIS A 118 2.79 5.10 0.44
C HIS A 118 1.39 5.69 0.47
N TYR A 119 0.74 5.79 -0.69
CA TYR A 119 -0.61 6.36 -0.79
C TYR A 119 -1.59 5.41 -1.48
N TRP A 120 -2.84 5.47 -1.02
CA TRP A 120 -3.99 4.78 -1.61
C TRP A 120 -5.11 5.78 -1.94
N ALA A 121 -6.00 5.41 -2.84
CA ALA A 121 -7.30 6.07 -2.96
C ALA A 121 -8.20 5.61 -1.80
N ALA A 122 -9.03 6.50 -1.28
CA ALA A 122 -10.03 6.15 -0.26
C ALA A 122 -11.35 6.85 -0.56
N GLU A 123 -12.37 6.09 -0.96
CA GLU A 123 -13.71 6.63 -1.18
C GLU A 123 -14.39 6.90 0.17
N VAL A 124 -14.88 8.12 0.36
CA VAL A 124 -15.51 8.57 1.60
C VAL A 124 -17.02 8.66 1.40
N SER A 125 -17.75 7.75 2.03
CA SER A 125 -19.21 7.76 2.00
C SER A 125 -19.80 8.97 2.72
N GLU A 126 -21.00 9.40 2.33
CA GLU A 126 -21.75 10.45 3.05
C GLU A 126 -21.91 10.12 4.55
N ARG A 127 -22.14 8.85 4.88
CA ARG A 127 -22.22 8.40 6.27
C ARG A 127 -20.90 8.55 7.03
N ALA A 128 -19.75 8.42 6.36
CA ALA A 128 -18.45 8.65 6.98
C ALA A 128 -18.23 10.16 7.22
N VAL A 129 -18.62 11.02 6.27
CA VAL A 129 -18.57 12.48 6.45
C VAL A 129 -19.44 12.92 7.63
N GLN A 130 -20.69 12.46 7.69
CA GLN A 130 -21.63 12.80 8.77
C GLN A 130 -21.16 12.34 10.16
N ARG A 131 -20.41 11.25 10.22
CA ARG A 131 -19.86 10.69 11.47
C ARG A 131 -18.44 11.17 11.76
N SER A 132 -17.87 12.03 10.91
CA SER A 132 -16.53 12.56 11.13
C SER A 132 -16.44 13.23 12.51
N THR A 133 -15.44 12.85 13.27
CA THR A 133 -15.17 13.39 14.60
C THR A 133 -14.16 14.54 14.59
N PHE A 134 -13.77 15.02 13.40
CA PHE A 134 -12.71 16.02 13.28
C PHE A 134 -12.97 17.27 14.12
N ARG A 135 -11.90 17.69 14.78
CA ARG A 135 -11.78 18.97 15.47
C ARG A 135 -10.41 19.55 15.12
N PRO A 136 -10.34 20.83 14.70
CA PRO A 136 -9.06 21.53 14.56
C PRO A 136 -8.19 21.32 15.80
N ASN A 137 -6.93 20.99 15.58
CA ASN A 137 -5.98 20.69 16.65
C ASN A 137 -4.59 21.26 16.34
N ALA A 138 -3.61 20.95 17.20
CA ALA A 138 -2.26 21.47 17.06
C ALA A 138 -1.53 21.00 15.78
N GLU A 139 -2.00 19.93 15.13
CA GLU A 139 -1.42 19.38 13.91
C GLU A 139 -2.20 19.81 12.66
N VAL A 140 -3.53 19.69 12.69
CA VAL A 140 -4.41 20.00 11.54
C VAL A 140 -5.38 21.13 11.91
N ALA A 141 -5.26 22.25 11.20
CA ALA A 141 -6.07 23.45 11.41
C ALA A 141 -7.44 23.34 10.71
N ALA A 142 -7.48 22.76 9.51
CA ALA A 142 -8.70 22.67 8.73
C ALA A 142 -8.67 21.52 7.71
N LEU A 143 -9.86 21.06 7.37
CA LEU A 143 -10.14 20.12 6.29
C LEU A 143 -10.84 20.87 5.15
N GLU A 144 -10.47 20.57 3.91
CA GLU A 144 -11.13 21.17 2.75
C GLU A 144 -11.36 20.14 1.64
N TRP A 145 -12.60 20.04 1.18
CA TRP A 145 -12.97 19.27 0.00
C TRP A 145 -12.85 20.14 -1.24
N VAL A 146 -11.94 19.80 -2.15
CA VAL A 146 -11.63 20.60 -3.33
C VAL A 146 -11.66 19.77 -4.60
N THR A 147 -11.99 20.40 -5.74
CA THR A 147 -11.81 19.75 -7.05
C THR A 147 -10.34 19.40 -7.29
N ILE A 148 -10.06 18.39 -8.12
CA ILE A 148 -8.69 17.99 -8.49
C ILE A 148 -7.89 19.18 -9.04
N ARG A 149 -8.50 20.01 -9.90
CA ARG A 149 -7.86 21.22 -10.44
C ARG A 149 -7.42 22.19 -9.34
N ARG A 150 -8.24 22.38 -8.31
CA ARG A 150 -7.92 23.26 -7.16
C ARG A 150 -6.87 22.62 -6.26
N ALA A 151 -6.99 21.32 -5.98
CA ALA A 151 -5.99 20.58 -5.22
C ALA A 151 -4.58 20.70 -5.82
N ARG A 152 -4.45 20.60 -7.16
CA ARG A 152 -3.17 20.82 -7.87
C ARG A 152 -2.53 22.18 -7.59
N GLY A 153 -3.34 23.23 -7.42
CA GLY A 153 -2.85 24.57 -7.09
C GLY A 153 -2.66 24.82 -5.58
N TYR A 154 -3.19 23.94 -4.73
CA TYR A 154 -3.18 24.10 -3.27
C TYR A 154 -2.03 23.33 -2.61
N LEU A 155 -1.78 22.10 -3.07
CA LEU A 155 -0.77 21.23 -2.49
C LEU A 155 0.60 21.90 -2.53
N SER A 156 1.22 22.00 -1.35
CA SER A 156 2.48 22.74 -1.19
C SER A 156 3.70 22.01 -1.71
N TYR A 157 3.57 20.71 -2.02
CA TYR A 157 4.69 19.84 -2.40
C TYR A 157 4.41 19.10 -3.71
N SER A 158 5.37 19.17 -4.65
CA SER A 158 5.31 18.45 -5.93
C SER A 158 5.05 16.94 -5.78
N PRO A 159 5.67 16.22 -4.83
CA PRO A 159 5.39 14.80 -4.65
C PRO A 159 3.93 14.48 -4.31
N ASP A 160 3.22 15.36 -3.59
CA ASP A 160 1.78 15.15 -3.32
C ASP A 160 0.94 15.41 -4.60
N VAL A 161 1.38 16.34 -5.46
CA VAL A 161 0.73 16.58 -6.77
C VAL A 161 0.88 15.37 -7.69
N GLU A 162 2.02 14.69 -7.69
CA GLU A 162 2.23 13.47 -8.47
C GLU A 162 1.27 12.33 -8.03
N ILE A 163 1.03 12.21 -6.72
CA ILE A 163 0.05 11.25 -6.18
C ILE A 163 -1.38 11.64 -6.56
N LEU A 164 -1.71 12.94 -6.51
CA LEU A 164 -3.00 13.45 -6.98
C LEU A 164 -3.20 13.18 -8.47
N ASP A 165 -2.15 13.32 -9.30
CA ASP A 165 -2.20 13.04 -10.73
C ASP A 165 -2.37 11.54 -11.03
N ALA A 166 -1.79 10.66 -10.22
CA ALA A 166 -2.07 9.23 -10.28
C ALA A 166 -3.55 8.94 -9.99
N PHE A 167 -4.14 9.61 -9.00
CA PHE A 167 -5.58 9.48 -8.72
C PHE A 167 -6.44 10.06 -9.85
N ALA A 168 -6.06 11.19 -10.44
CA ALA A 168 -6.78 11.80 -11.54
C ALA A 168 -6.89 10.87 -12.76
N LYS A 169 -5.87 10.06 -13.04
CA LYS A 169 -5.94 9.04 -14.10
C LYS A 169 -7.04 8.00 -13.85
N LEU A 170 -7.28 7.61 -12.60
CA LEU A 170 -8.37 6.70 -12.24
C LEU A 170 -9.74 7.36 -12.48
N VAL A 171 -9.84 8.68 -12.25
CA VAL A 171 -11.05 9.47 -12.50
C VAL A 171 -11.32 9.55 -14.00
N ASP A 172 -10.30 9.86 -14.80
CA ASP A 172 -10.41 9.94 -16.27
C ASP A 172 -10.79 8.60 -16.90
N GLN A 173 -10.41 7.49 -16.26
CA GLN A 173 -10.76 6.12 -16.65
C GLN A 173 -12.08 5.63 -16.07
N GLU A 174 -12.76 6.43 -15.23
CA GLU A 174 -14.03 6.09 -14.56
C GLU A 174 -13.96 4.82 -13.67
N VAL A 175 -12.82 4.58 -13.04
CA VAL A 175 -12.54 3.39 -12.19
C VAL A 175 -12.19 3.74 -10.74
N THR A 176 -12.69 4.86 -10.22
CA THR A 176 -12.39 5.32 -8.85
C THR A 176 -13.11 4.53 -7.76
N SER A 177 -14.38 4.16 -7.98
CA SER A 177 -15.12 3.35 -7.02
C SER A 177 -14.74 1.89 -7.22
N THR A 178 -14.06 1.32 -6.22
CA THR A 178 -13.47 -0.02 -6.30
C THR A 178 -13.80 -0.86 -5.08
N PHE A 179 -13.68 -2.18 -5.23
CA PHE A 179 -13.71 -3.12 -4.12
C PHE A 179 -12.54 -4.11 -4.22
N ALA A 180 -12.12 -4.62 -3.07
CA ALA A 180 -10.94 -5.46 -2.95
C ALA A 180 -11.29 -6.95 -2.75
N LEU A 181 -10.76 -7.83 -3.60
CA LEU A 181 -10.71 -9.26 -3.31
C LEU A 181 -9.32 -9.61 -2.76
N MET A 182 -9.28 -10.03 -1.49
CA MET A 182 -8.04 -10.38 -0.78
C MET A 182 -7.82 -11.89 -0.84
N LEU A 183 -6.87 -12.31 -1.67
CA LEU A 183 -6.46 -13.70 -1.83
C LEU A 183 -5.44 -14.04 -0.76
N LEU A 184 -5.83 -14.85 0.22
CA LEU A 184 -5.04 -15.16 1.40
C LEU A 184 -4.59 -16.62 1.36
N ARG A 185 -3.28 -16.86 1.38
CA ARG A 185 -2.77 -18.20 1.70
C ARG A 185 -2.88 -18.43 3.21
N HIS A 186 -3.38 -19.59 3.61
CA HIS A 186 -3.40 -19.98 5.02
C HIS A 186 -2.03 -19.78 5.69
N GLY A 187 -2.02 -19.54 7.00
CA GLY A 187 -0.81 -19.41 7.80
C GLY A 187 0.03 -20.68 7.81
N LYS A 188 1.26 -20.62 8.32
CA LYS A 188 2.15 -21.77 8.40
C LYS A 188 1.48 -22.93 9.18
N ALA A 189 1.31 -24.07 8.51
CA ALA A 189 0.77 -25.30 9.08
C ALA A 189 1.88 -26.31 9.38
N SER A 190 1.56 -27.36 10.15
CA SER A 190 2.48 -28.50 10.32
C SER A 190 2.82 -29.12 8.97
N THR A 191 3.92 -29.86 8.85
CA THR A 191 4.30 -30.46 7.57
C THR A 191 3.39 -31.64 7.24
N ARG A 192 3.21 -31.95 5.94
CA ARG A 192 2.44 -33.13 5.51
C ARG A 192 3.02 -34.41 6.12
N ASN A 193 4.36 -34.59 6.06
CA ASN A 193 5.04 -35.76 6.62
C ASN A 193 4.99 -35.85 8.15
N GLY A 194 4.85 -34.72 8.85
CA GLY A 194 4.79 -34.66 10.31
C GLY A 194 3.37 -34.84 10.88
N TRP A 195 2.35 -34.97 10.02
CA TRP A 195 0.94 -35.08 10.43
C TRP A 195 0.41 -36.47 10.10
N LYS A 196 -0.19 -37.15 11.08
CA LYS A 196 -0.69 -38.53 10.94
C LYS A 196 -2.18 -38.63 10.60
N GLY A 197 -2.92 -37.52 10.65
CA GLY A 197 -4.35 -37.47 10.34
C GLY A 197 -4.63 -37.08 8.88
N PRO A 198 -5.92 -36.92 8.51
CA PRO A 198 -6.30 -36.37 7.21
C PRO A 198 -5.67 -34.99 6.97
N ASP A 199 -5.21 -34.70 5.75
CA ASP A 199 -4.54 -33.41 5.46
C ASP A 199 -5.47 -32.21 5.74
N ALA A 200 -6.77 -32.33 5.46
CA ALA A 200 -7.74 -31.29 5.74
C ALA A 200 -7.81 -30.91 7.24
N ALA A 201 -7.46 -31.84 8.14
CA ALA A 201 -7.44 -31.63 9.59
C ALA A 201 -6.13 -31.00 10.10
N ARG A 202 -5.13 -30.78 9.22
CA ARG A 202 -3.79 -30.31 9.59
C ARG A 202 -3.85 -28.90 10.19
N PRO A 203 -3.37 -28.69 11.43
CA PRO A 203 -3.48 -27.41 12.11
C PRO A 203 -2.38 -26.42 11.73
N LEU A 204 -2.58 -25.16 12.10
CA LEU A 204 -1.51 -24.16 12.12
C LEU A 204 -0.46 -24.52 13.19
N VAL A 205 0.81 -24.22 12.92
CA VAL A 205 1.84 -24.19 13.98
C VAL A 205 1.83 -22.83 14.69
N ALA A 206 2.56 -22.70 15.79
CA ALA A 206 2.63 -21.45 16.57
C ALA A 206 2.94 -20.21 15.71
N ARG A 207 3.85 -20.33 14.72
CA ARG A 207 4.11 -19.26 13.75
C ARG A 207 2.87 -18.90 12.94
N GLY A 208 2.14 -19.90 12.42
CA GLY A 208 0.92 -19.69 11.66
C GLY A 208 -0.18 -19.01 12.49
N VAL A 209 -0.27 -19.32 13.79
CA VAL A 209 -1.21 -18.65 14.70
C VAL A 209 -0.86 -17.17 14.87
N ARG A 210 0.44 -16.83 15.01
CA ARG A 210 0.87 -15.42 15.06
C ARG A 210 0.61 -14.69 13.74
N GLN A 211 0.87 -15.33 12.60
CA GLN A 211 0.53 -14.79 11.29
C GLN A 211 -0.98 -14.49 11.19
N ALA A 212 -1.83 -15.44 11.61
CA ALA A 212 -3.28 -15.26 11.62
C ALA A 212 -3.74 -14.05 12.46
N ALA A 213 -3.13 -13.83 13.63
CA ALA A 213 -3.40 -12.68 14.47
C ALA A 213 -2.96 -11.35 13.80
N ALA A 214 -1.77 -11.32 13.21
CA ALA A 214 -1.22 -10.13 12.56
C ALA A 214 -2.00 -9.69 11.30
N LEU A 215 -2.70 -10.63 10.66
CA LEU A 215 -3.54 -10.35 9.48
C LEU A 215 -4.73 -9.44 9.80
N VAL A 216 -5.22 -9.44 11.04
CA VAL A 216 -6.41 -8.66 11.43
C VAL A 216 -6.21 -7.19 11.09
N GLU A 217 -5.17 -6.57 11.64
CA GLU A 217 -4.87 -5.15 11.47
C GLU A 217 -4.68 -4.76 9.99
N THR A 218 -4.10 -5.65 9.19
CA THR A 218 -3.77 -5.34 7.80
C THR A 218 -4.99 -5.54 6.90
N LEU A 219 -5.69 -6.67 6.99
CA LEU A 219 -6.84 -6.97 6.12
C LEU A 219 -8.04 -6.07 6.39
N THR A 220 -8.21 -5.55 7.61
CA THR A 220 -9.29 -4.60 7.91
C THR A 220 -9.13 -3.27 7.17
N ALA A 221 -7.93 -2.93 6.69
CA ALA A 221 -7.68 -1.68 5.97
C ALA A 221 -8.51 -1.57 4.68
N TRP A 222 -8.85 -2.69 4.03
CA TRP A 222 -9.71 -2.72 2.83
C TRP A 222 -11.19 -2.99 3.15
N GLY A 223 -11.58 -2.93 4.43
CA GLY A 223 -12.98 -3.02 4.87
C GLY A 223 -13.78 -4.24 4.38
N PRO A 224 -13.25 -5.48 4.49
CA PRO A 224 -13.94 -6.68 4.01
C PRO A 224 -15.35 -6.82 4.59
N LYS A 225 -16.28 -7.27 3.75
CA LYS A 225 -17.68 -7.54 4.09
C LYS A 225 -18.04 -9.03 4.04
N ARG A 226 -17.07 -9.87 3.65
CA ARG A 226 -17.20 -11.33 3.65
C ARG A 226 -15.86 -12.00 3.87
N ILE A 227 -15.91 -13.11 4.60
CA ILE A 227 -14.85 -14.12 4.63
C ILE A 227 -15.38 -15.39 3.95
N VAL A 228 -14.69 -15.85 2.91
CA VAL A 228 -14.87 -17.18 2.30
C VAL A 228 -13.56 -17.93 2.44
N THR A 229 -13.62 -19.18 2.89
CA THR A 229 -12.41 -19.97 3.17
C THR A 229 -12.63 -21.42 2.79
N SER A 230 -11.55 -22.09 2.39
CA SER A 230 -11.53 -23.56 2.32
C SER A 230 -11.93 -24.17 3.68
N PRO A 231 -12.63 -25.31 3.70
CA PRO A 231 -13.04 -26.00 4.93
C PRO A 231 -11.85 -26.51 5.78
N ALA A 232 -10.66 -26.66 5.18
CA ALA A 232 -9.48 -27.18 5.87
C ALA A 232 -9.16 -26.38 7.15
N VAL A 233 -8.81 -27.09 8.24
CA VAL A 233 -8.58 -26.52 9.58
C VAL A 233 -7.61 -25.35 9.52
N ARG A 234 -6.45 -25.50 8.87
CA ARG A 234 -5.48 -24.42 8.67
C ARG A 234 -6.08 -23.15 8.05
N CYS A 235 -6.95 -23.25 7.05
CA CYS A 235 -7.59 -22.10 6.40
C CYS A 235 -8.60 -21.44 7.32
N VAL A 236 -9.46 -22.24 7.97
CA VAL A 236 -10.47 -21.74 8.93
C VAL A 236 -9.79 -21.04 10.10
N THR A 237 -8.79 -21.67 10.71
CA THR A 237 -8.03 -21.08 11.83
C THR A 237 -7.32 -19.79 11.42
N THR A 238 -6.82 -19.69 10.18
CA THR A 238 -6.15 -18.47 9.69
C THR A 238 -7.08 -17.26 9.69
N VAL A 239 -8.35 -17.42 9.29
CA VAL A 239 -9.31 -16.31 9.20
C VAL A 239 -10.13 -16.09 10.47
N THR A 240 -10.00 -16.97 11.47
CA THR A 240 -10.79 -16.90 12.70
C THR A 240 -10.55 -15.62 13.50
N PRO A 241 -9.31 -15.13 13.70
CA PRO A 241 -9.08 -13.86 14.38
C PRO A 241 -9.74 -12.67 13.66
N LEU A 242 -9.69 -12.64 12.33
CA LEU A 242 -10.34 -11.60 11.52
C LEU A 242 -11.87 -11.66 11.69
N ALA A 243 -12.46 -12.85 11.64
CA ALA A 243 -13.88 -13.05 11.84
C ALA A 243 -14.34 -12.53 13.21
N ALA A 244 -13.59 -12.83 14.27
CA ALA A 244 -13.86 -12.35 15.62
C ALA A 244 -13.76 -10.83 15.74
N ALA A 245 -12.70 -10.22 15.22
CA ALA A 245 -12.46 -8.78 15.30
C ALA A 245 -13.50 -7.95 14.50
N THR A 246 -14.07 -8.52 13.45
CA THR A 246 -15.01 -7.83 12.55
C THR A 246 -16.47 -8.24 12.76
N GLY A 247 -16.73 -9.23 13.62
CA GLY A 247 -18.06 -9.83 13.79
C GLY A 247 -18.60 -10.56 12.54
N MET A 248 -17.74 -10.88 11.56
CA MET A 248 -18.15 -11.52 10.32
C MET A 248 -18.27 -13.04 10.43
N ASN A 249 -19.31 -13.61 9.82
CA ASN A 249 -19.44 -15.06 9.68
C ASN A 249 -18.45 -15.63 8.65
N ILE A 250 -17.79 -16.73 9.01
CA ILE A 250 -16.92 -17.50 8.12
C ILE A 250 -17.78 -18.38 7.20
N LYS A 251 -17.73 -18.14 5.90
CA LYS A 251 -18.33 -19.06 4.91
C LYS A 251 -17.29 -20.07 4.46
N ARG A 252 -17.46 -21.33 4.87
CA ARG A 252 -16.71 -22.46 4.32
C ARG A 252 -17.28 -22.82 2.94
N ASP A 253 -16.41 -23.01 1.95
CA ASP A 253 -16.78 -23.41 0.59
C ASP A 253 -15.73 -24.41 0.05
N ASP A 254 -16.18 -25.63 -0.23
CA ASP A 254 -15.31 -26.72 -0.69
C ASP A 254 -14.76 -26.47 -2.10
N GLY A 255 -15.42 -25.60 -2.87
CA GLY A 255 -15.02 -25.24 -4.24
C GLY A 255 -13.67 -24.52 -4.34
N ILE A 256 -13.11 -24.06 -3.22
CA ILE A 256 -11.75 -23.48 -3.12
C ILE A 256 -10.85 -24.28 -2.18
N SER A 257 -11.14 -25.56 -1.97
CA SER A 257 -10.30 -26.49 -1.20
C SER A 257 -9.21 -27.13 -2.05
N GLU A 258 -8.11 -27.54 -1.42
CA GLU A 258 -7.02 -28.26 -2.09
C GLU A 258 -7.47 -29.67 -2.53
N GLU A 259 -8.30 -30.35 -1.73
CA GLU A 259 -8.83 -31.68 -2.07
C GLU A 259 -9.77 -31.66 -3.28
N ALA A 260 -10.69 -30.69 -3.35
CA ALA A 260 -11.54 -30.53 -4.54
C ALA A 260 -10.71 -30.17 -5.76
N TRP A 261 -9.67 -29.36 -5.58
CA TRP A 261 -8.74 -29.00 -6.66
C TRP A 261 -7.95 -30.21 -7.17
N GLU A 262 -7.33 -30.99 -6.28
CA GLU A 262 -6.56 -32.20 -6.62
C GLU A 262 -7.43 -33.26 -7.32
N SER A 263 -8.72 -33.35 -6.96
CA SER A 263 -9.68 -34.29 -7.56
C SER A 263 -10.38 -33.77 -8.83
N GLY A 264 -10.11 -32.54 -9.26
CA GLY A 264 -10.78 -31.91 -10.40
C GLY A 264 -12.23 -31.49 -10.16
N ASN A 265 -12.70 -31.56 -8.91
CA ASN A 265 -14.06 -31.17 -8.49
C ASN A 265 -14.11 -29.74 -7.93
N GLY A 266 -13.02 -28.97 -8.06
CA GLY A 266 -12.96 -27.57 -7.66
C GLY A 266 -14.00 -26.73 -8.39
N GLU A 267 -14.64 -25.81 -7.68
CA GLU A 267 -15.64 -24.90 -8.24
C GLU A 267 -15.18 -23.44 -8.11
N VAL A 268 -13.89 -23.20 -8.38
CA VAL A 268 -13.24 -21.89 -8.20
C VAL A 268 -13.99 -20.79 -8.96
N ARG A 269 -14.38 -21.06 -10.22
CA ARG A 269 -15.19 -20.16 -11.05
C ARG A 269 -16.49 -19.74 -10.37
N ARG A 270 -17.21 -20.69 -9.74
CA ARG A 270 -18.48 -20.41 -9.04
C ARG A 270 -18.24 -19.47 -7.86
N VAL A 271 -17.22 -19.78 -7.05
CA VAL A 271 -16.89 -19.00 -5.85
C VAL A 271 -16.46 -17.58 -6.22
N VAL A 272 -15.50 -17.46 -7.14
CA VAL A 272 -14.97 -16.17 -7.63
C VAL A 272 -16.05 -15.35 -8.32
N GLY A 273 -16.78 -15.93 -9.27
CA GLY A 273 -17.84 -15.23 -9.99
C GLY A 273 -18.91 -14.68 -9.05
N LYS A 274 -19.25 -15.39 -7.97
CA LYS A 274 -20.17 -14.91 -6.93
C LYS A 274 -19.59 -13.75 -6.11
N ARG A 275 -18.27 -13.62 -5.98
CA ARG A 275 -17.62 -12.47 -5.30
C ARG A 275 -17.52 -11.27 -6.21
N VAL A 276 -17.06 -11.45 -7.45
CA VAL A 276 -16.99 -10.38 -8.45
C VAL A 276 -18.37 -9.75 -8.66
N ARG A 277 -19.41 -10.55 -8.91
CA ARG A 277 -20.79 -10.05 -9.04
C ARG A 277 -21.35 -9.36 -7.79
N ALA A 278 -20.83 -9.69 -6.61
CA ALA A 278 -21.31 -9.06 -5.38
C ALA A 278 -20.79 -7.63 -5.20
N GLY A 279 -19.71 -7.24 -5.91
CA GLY A 279 -19.17 -5.88 -5.88
C GLY A 279 -18.73 -5.41 -4.49
N LYS A 280 -18.32 -6.34 -3.62
CA LYS A 280 -18.02 -6.05 -2.20
C LYS A 280 -16.70 -6.69 -1.79
N ALA A 281 -15.94 -5.95 -0.99
CA ALA A 281 -14.65 -6.41 -0.51
C ALA A 281 -14.78 -7.74 0.26
N ALA A 282 -13.89 -8.69 -0.02
CA ALA A 282 -13.97 -10.03 0.55
C ALA A 282 -12.59 -10.68 0.70
N VAL A 283 -12.40 -11.45 1.77
CA VAL A 283 -11.25 -12.32 1.96
C VAL A 283 -11.57 -13.71 1.42
N LEU A 284 -10.67 -14.24 0.59
CA LEU A 284 -10.68 -15.59 0.03
C LEU A 284 -9.47 -16.35 0.57
N CYS A 285 -9.65 -17.16 1.61
CA CYS A 285 -8.55 -17.94 2.18
C CYS A 285 -8.49 -19.36 1.60
N SER A 286 -7.34 -19.70 1.00
CA SER A 286 -7.14 -20.98 0.32
C SER A 286 -5.68 -21.45 0.42
N HIS A 287 -5.26 -22.31 -0.51
CA HIS A 287 -4.01 -23.05 -0.51
C HIS A 287 -3.12 -22.63 -1.66
N GLY A 288 -1.81 -22.88 -1.52
CA GLY A 288 -0.81 -22.52 -2.53
C GLY A 288 -1.18 -22.95 -3.97
N PRO A 289 -1.58 -24.20 -4.20
CA PRO A 289 -1.96 -24.67 -5.55
C PRO A 289 -3.26 -24.06 -6.10
N VAL A 290 -4.18 -23.65 -5.24
CA VAL A 290 -5.53 -23.18 -5.61
C VAL A 290 -5.55 -21.66 -5.89
N LEU A 291 -4.68 -20.90 -5.23
CA LEU A 291 -4.62 -19.43 -5.38
C LEU A 291 -4.37 -18.96 -6.83
N PRO A 292 -3.48 -19.60 -7.62
CA PRO A 292 -3.32 -19.28 -9.05
C PRO A 292 -4.62 -19.43 -9.84
N GLU A 293 -5.44 -20.44 -9.54
CA GLU A 293 -6.73 -20.62 -10.19
C GLU A 293 -7.75 -19.56 -9.76
N ILE A 294 -7.77 -19.20 -8.47
CA ILE A 294 -8.62 -18.09 -7.98
C ILE A 294 -8.28 -16.80 -8.73
N MET A 295 -6.99 -16.47 -8.83
CA MET A 295 -6.54 -15.27 -9.53
C MET A 295 -6.88 -15.33 -11.03
N ARG A 296 -6.68 -16.48 -11.67
CA ARG A 296 -7.06 -16.72 -13.07
C ARG A 296 -8.55 -16.49 -13.30
N GLU A 297 -9.41 -17.03 -12.44
CA GLU A 297 -10.85 -16.85 -12.58
C GLU A 297 -11.30 -15.40 -12.29
N ILE A 298 -10.55 -14.64 -11.47
CA ILE A 298 -10.79 -13.19 -11.33
C ILE A 298 -10.46 -12.51 -12.65
N ALA A 299 -9.26 -12.76 -13.20
CA ALA A 299 -8.84 -12.18 -14.47
C ALA A 299 -9.83 -12.47 -15.60
N LEU A 300 -10.30 -13.72 -15.73
CA LEU A 300 -11.32 -14.09 -16.71
C LEU A 300 -12.66 -13.39 -16.46
N ALA A 301 -13.10 -13.32 -15.20
CA ALA A 301 -14.37 -12.68 -14.86
C ALA A 301 -14.39 -11.17 -15.13
N THR A 302 -13.23 -10.53 -15.21
CA THR A 302 -13.09 -9.08 -15.46
C THR A 302 -12.53 -8.77 -16.85
N GLY A 303 -12.28 -9.78 -17.69
CA GLY A 303 -11.71 -9.59 -19.03
C GLY A 303 -10.23 -9.17 -19.03
N THR A 304 -9.50 -9.40 -17.93
CA THR A 304 -8.10 -9.04 -17.78
C THR A 304 -7.19 -10.00 -18.54
N PRO A 305 -6.27 -9.51 -19.39
CA PRO A 305 -5.23 -10.35 -19.98
C PRO A 305 -4.35 -11.02 -18.92
N ILE A 306 -4.20 -12.33 -19.03
CA ILE A 306 -3.38 -13.12 -18.09
C ILE A 306 -1.92 -12.99 -18.50
N GLY A 307 -1.13 -12.25 -17.70
CA GLY A 307 0.32 -12.11 -17.83
C GLY A 307 1.05 -12.60 -16.57
N SER A 308 2.39 -12.52 -16.57
CA SER A 308 3.22 -12.95 -15.43
C SER A 308 2.84 -12.28 -14.12
N TYR A 309 2.53 -10.97 -14.15
CA TYR A 309 2.13 -10.22 -12.95
C TYR A 309 0.92 -10.82 -12.20
N VAL A 310 -0.03 -11.43 -12.92
CA VAL A 310 -1.20 -12.11 -12.35
C VAL A 310 -0.77 -13.40 -11.65
N THR A 311 0.07 -14.19 -12.32
CA THR A 311 0.58 -15.47 -11.78
C THR A 311 1.49 -15.24 -10.57
N ASP A 312 2.38 -14.25 -10.65
CA ASP A 312 3.33 -13.91 -9.59
C ASP A 312 2.59 -13.45 -8.32
N ALA A 313 1.52 -12.66 -8.49
CA ALA A 313 0.67 -12.25 -7.37
C ALA A 313 -0.11 -13.41 -6.72
N ALA A 314 -0.20 -14.58 -7.35
CA ALA A 314 -0.78 -15.77 -6.74
C ALA A 314 0.26 -16.68 -6.06
N GLY A 315 1.56 -16.44 -6.30
CA GLY A 315 2.71 -17.18 -5.76
C GLY A 315 3.00 -16.89 -4.28
N LEU A 316 1.98 -16.95 -3.44
CA LEU A 316 2.00 -16.45 -2.07
C LEU A 316 2.68 -17.41 -1.10
N GLU A 317 3.52 -16.90 -0.20
CA GLU A 317 4.01 -17.64 0.98
C GLU A 317 2.88 -17.91 2.00
N ALA A 318 3.09 -18.85 2.92
CA ALA A 318 2.11 -19.11 3.97
C ALA A 318 1.90 -17.88 4.88
N GLY A 319 0.66 -17.42 5.00
CA GLY A 319 0.29 -16.20 5.70
C GLY A 319 0.45 -14.91 4.88
N ALA A 320 0.88 -15.01 3.62
CA ALA A 320 0.89 -13.89 2.67
C ALA A 320 -0.48 -13.75 2.00
N PHE A 321 -0.75 -12.55 1.49
CA PHE A 321 -1.96 -12.29 0.72
C PHE A 321 -1.72 -11.28 -0.40
N SER A 322 -2.58 -11.32 -1.42
CA SER A 322 -2.68 -10.28 -2.44
C SER A 322 -4.03 -9.61 -2.40
N VAL A 323 -4.06 -8.32 -2.71
CA VAL A 323 -5.26 -7.50 -2.81
C VAL A 323 -5.50 -7.18 -4.27
N VAL A 324 -6.62 -7.64 -4.80
CA VAL A 324 -7.02 -7.41 -6.19
C VAL A 324 -8.11 -6.35 -6.22
N HIS A 325 -7.79 -5.20 -6.80
CA HIS A 325 -8.69 -4.04 -6.88
C HIS A 325 -9.51 -4.10 -8.16
N LEU A 326 -10.83 -4.18 -8.01
CA LEU A 326 -11.79 -4.30 -9.11
C LEU A 326 -12.74 -3.10 -9.09
N SER A 327 -13.13 -2.62 -10.27
CA SER A 327 -14.11 -1.54 -10.37
C SER A 327 -15.48 -2.02 -9.89
N ALA A 328 -16.11 -1.23 -9.03
CA ALA A 328 -17.49 -1.44 -8.60
C ALA A 328 -18.50 -0.93 -9.66
N SER A 329 -18.11 0.05 -10.46
CA SER A 329 -18.95 0.68 -11.50
C SER A 329 -18.76 0.05 -12.89
N ASN A 330 -17.56 -0.45 -13.19
CA ASN A 330 -17.21 -1.00 -14.51
C ASN A 330 -16.41 -2.31 -14.38
N PRO A 331 -17.05 -3.44 -14.05
CA PRO A 331 -16.37 -4.72 -13.85
C PRO A 331 -15.59 -5.24 -15.07
N SER A 332 -15.90 -4.75 -16.27
CA SER A 332 -15.19 -5.05 -17.52
C SER A 332 -13.89 -4.27 -17.74
N SER A 333 -13.55 -3.31 -16.87
CA SER A 333 -12.28 -2.58 -16.92
C SER A 333 -11.05 -3.42 -16.56
N GLY A 334 -11.23 -4.71 -16.25
CA GLY A 334 -10.17 -5.58 -15.79
C GLY A 334 -9.80 -5.38 -14.33
N ILE A 335 -8.68 -5.97 -13.95
CA ILE A 335 -8.03 -5.76 -12.66
C ILE A 335 -7.33 -4.41 -12.72
N ILE A 336 -7.70 -3.48 -11.84
CA ILE A 336 -7.15 -2.12 -11.83
C ILE A 336 -5.75 -2.12 -11.22
N ALA A 337 -5.57 -2.86 -10.13
CA ALA A 337 -4.29 -3.00 -9.45
C ALA A 337 -4.23 -4.30 -8.64
N ILE A 338 -3.02 -4.79 -8.43
CA ILE A 338 -2.73 -5.88 -7.49
C ILE A 338 -1.64 -5.43 -6.54
N GLU A 339 -1.86 -5.64 -5.24
CA GLU A 339 -0.86 -5.48 -4.19
C GLU A 339 -0.55 -6.84 -3.58
N THR A 340 0.71 -7.10 -3.22
CA THR A 340 1.12 -8.34 -2.58
C THR A 340 1.83 -8.05 -1.27
N HIS A 341 1.36 -8.68 -0.19
CA HIS A 341 1.83 -8.47 1.17
C HIS A 341 2.44 -9.76 1.73
N ALA A 342 3.71 -9.67 2.09
CA ALA A 342 4.45 -10.72 2.77
C ALA A 342 3.85 -11.03 4.17
N PRO A 343 4.03 -12.25 4.69
CA PRO A 343 3.51 -12.60 5.99
C PRO A 343 4.20 -11.79 7.09
N ARG A 344 3.42 -11.32 8.05
CA ARG A 344 3.91 -10.64 9.25
C ARG A 344 3.89 -11.66 10.40
N ALA A 345 5.06 -11.97 10.99
CA ALA A 345 5.32 -12.89 12.15
C ALA A 345 5.91 -14.31 11.90
#